data_AF-A0A7C2VTH9-F1
#
_entry.id   AF-A0A7C2VTH9-F1
#
_cell.length_a   1.000
_cell.length_b   1.000
_cell.length_c   1.000
_cell.angle_alpha   90.00
_cell.angle_beta   90.00
_cell.angle_gamma   90.00
#
_symmetry.space_group_name_H-M   'P 1'
#
loop_
_entity.id
_entity.type
_entity.pdbx_description
1 polymer ?
#
loop_
_entity_poly.entity_id
_entity_poly.type
_entity_poly.pdbx_seq_one_letter_code
_entity_poly.pdbx_strand_id
1 'polypeptide(L)'
;MAHEGLAWVLGERFKDMYLSPEVAARCYSEGVKVARERYGDFVHMPSPMTPPISYIHMTALGAVLQFPQEDGEPNVRPARFSSLDTESFA
;
A
#
# COMPACT_ATOMS: atom_id res chain seq x y z
N MET A 1 6.34 11.37 -0.25
CA MET A 1 5.75 10.41 0.70
C MET A 1 4.89 9.49 -0.13
N ALA A 2 5.18 8.19 -0.12
CA ALA A 2 4.31 7.21 -0.76
C ALA A 2 2.92 7.29 -0.08
N HIS A 3 1.83 7.04 -0.81
CA HIS A 3 0.44 7.27 -0.36
C HIS A 3 0.12 6.55 0.96
N GLU A 4 0.86 5.51 1.32
CA GLU A 4 0.82 4.77 2.59
C GLU A 4 1.11 5.66 3.82
N GLY A 5 1.85 6.76 3.64
CA GLY A 5 2.05 7.75 4.71
C GLY A 5 0.74 8.35 5.22
N LEU A 6 -0.31 8.38 4.38
CA LEU A 6 -1.65 8.83 4.77
C LEU A 6 -2.36 7.79 5.67
N ALA A 7 -2.16 6.50 5.41
CA ALA A 7 -2.67 5.44 6.28
C ALA A 7 -1.96 5.49 7.65
N TRP A 8 -0.63 5.67 7.64
CA TRP A 8 0.17 5.78 8.85
C TRP A 8 -0.30 6.89 9.79
N VAL A 9 -0.53 8.10 9.27
CA VAL A 9 -0.95 9.22 10.12
C VAL A 9 -2.34 9.05 10.73
N LEU A 10 -3.20 8.23 10.09
CA LEU A 10 -4.53 7.89 10.58
C LEU A 10 -4.56 6.62 11.45
N GLY A 11 -3.45 5.88 11.54
CA GLY A 11 -3.40 4.59 12.22
C GLY A 11 -4.15 3.47 11.48
N GLU A 12 -4.33 3.63 10.16
CA GLU A 12 -4.93 2.61 9.30
C GLU A 12 -3.89 1.57 8.89
N ARG A 13 -4.33 0.31 8.75
CA ARG A 13 -3.47 -0.74 8.21
C ARG A 13 -3.23 -0.49 6.72
N PHE A 14 -2.00 -0.69 6.26
CA PHE A 14 -1.66 -0.48 4.86
C PHE A 14 -2.50 -1.37 3.95
N LYS A 15 -2.68 -2.64 4.31
CA LYS A 15 -3.55 -3.58 3.59
C LYS A 15 -4.95 -3.02 3.32
N ASP A 16 -5.54 -2.32 4.30
CA ASP A 16 -6.90 -1.81 4.16
C ASP A 16 -6.96 -0.62 3.20
N MET A 17 -5.92 0.21 3.15
CA MET A 17 -5.79 1.27 2.13
C MET A 17 -5.78 0.70 0.70
N TYR A 18 -5.26 -0.51 0.50
CA TYR A 18 -5.20 -1.16 -0.81
C TYR A 18 -6.47 -1.95 -1.16
N LEU A 19 -7.17 -2.50 -0.18
CA LEU A 19 -8.27 -3.44 -0.39
C LEU A 19 -9.68 -2.87 -0.09
N SER A 20 -9.78 -1.78 0.68
CA SER A 20 -11.05 -1.10 0.99
C SER A 20 -11.10 0.28 0.32
N PRO A 21 -12.04 0.51 -0.62
CA PRO A 21 -12.28 1.82 -1.20
C PRO A 21 -12.61 2.89 -0.16
N GLU A 22 -13.31 2.52 0.91
CA GLU A 22 -13.72 3.41 1.99
C GLU A 22 -12.51 3.90 2.80
N VAL A 23 -11.62 2.98 3.17
CA VAL A 23 -10.37 3.31 3.88
C VAL A 23 -9.45 4.14 2.99
N ALA A 24 -9.34 3.79 1.70
CA ALA A 24 -8.57 4.57 0.74
C ALA A 24 -9.09 6.02 0.61
N ALA A 25 -10.41 6.19 0.46
CA ALA A 25 -11.03 7.51 0.38
C ALA A 25 -10.81 8.34 1.65
N ARG A 26 -10.91 7.70 2.82
CA ARG A 26 -10.62 8.34 4.11
C ARG A 26 -9.16 8.77 4.24
N CYS A 27 -8.22 7.92 3.83
CA CYS A 27 -6.79 8.27 3.81
C CYS A 27 -6.51 9.55 3.02
N TYR A 28 -7.07 9.66 1.81
CA TYR A 28 -6.86 10.86 0.98
C TYR A 28 -7.62 12.10 1.45
N SER A 29 -8.78 11.95 2.09
CA SER A 29 -9.60 13.09 2.52
C SER A 29 -9.24 13.63 3.90
N GLU A 30 -8.88 12.75 4.84
CA GLU A 30 -8.55 13.08 6.23
C GLU A 30 -7.05 13.04 6.50
N GLY A 31 -6.35 12.02 5.97
CA GLY A 31 -4.92 11.84 6.21
C GLY A 31 -4.09 13.03 5.74
N VAL A 32 -4.48 13.68 4.64
CA VAL A 32 -3.83 14.91 4.14
C VAL A 32 -3.96 16.06 5.14
N LYS A 33 -5.11 16.19 5.81
CA LYS A 33 -5.34 17.22 6.82
C LYS A 33 -4.48 16.96 8.06
N VAL A 34 -4.52 15.72 8.56
CA VAL A 34 -3.73 15.30 9.72
C VAL A 34 -2.23 15.42 9.47
N ALA A 35 -1.76 15.05 8.28
CA ALA A 35 -0.35 15.17 7.91
C ALA A 35 0.11 16.63 7.84
N ARG A 36 -0.73 17.54 7.31
CA ARG A 36 -0.44 18.99 7.33
C ARG A 36 -0.42 19.55 8.75
N GLU A 37 -1.36 19.16 9.60
CA GLU A 37 -1.39 19.58 11.00
C GLU A 37 -0.15 19.13 11.77
N ARG A 38 0.34 17.90 11.52
CA ARG A 38 1.51 17.33 12.19
C ARG A 38 2.85 17.86 11.68
N TYR A 39 2.99 18.00 10.36
CA TYR A 39 4.29 18.20 9.72
C TYR A 39 4.41 19.54 8.99
N GLY A 40 3.35 20.35 8.96
CA GLY A 40 3.28 21.62 8.24
C GLY A 40 3.44 21.45 6.73
N ASP A 41 3.80 22.54 6.06
CA ASP A 41 3.97 22.59 4.61
C ASP A 41 5.32 21.99 4.13
N PHE A 42 6.12 21.43 5.05
CA PHE A 42 7.39 20.80 4.73
C PHE A 42 7.21 19.49 3.95
N VAL A 43 6.07 18.81 4.11
CA VAL A 43 5.79 17.53 3.44
C VAL A 43 4.84 17.75 2.27
N HIS A 44 5.26 17.34 1.08
CA HIS A 44 4.37 17.32 -0.08
C HIS A 44 3.29 16.26 0.09
N MET A 45 2.02 16.69 0.07
CA MET A 45 0.87 15.81 0.20
C MET A 45 0.53 15.18 -1.15
N PRO A 46 0.39 13.85 -1.24
CA PRO A 46 0.03 13.20 -2.49
C PRO A 46 -1.41 13.58 -2.87
N SER A 47 -1.66 13.78 -4.17
CA SER A 47 -3.03 13.79 -4.70
C SER A 47 -3.60 12.37 -4.70
N PRO A 48 -4.94 12.20 -4.71
CA PRO A 48 -5.54 10.89 -4.93
C PRO A 48 -4.93 10.22 -6.16
N MET A 49 -4.33 9.06 -5.94
CA MET A 49 -3.75 8.23 -6.97
C MET A 49 -4.18 6.78 -6.79
N THR A 50 -4.34 6.07 -7.89
CA THR A 50 -4.50 4.62 -7.85
C THR A 50 -3.21 3.98 -7.31
N PRO A 51 -3.29 2.77 -6.73
CA PRO A 51 -2.11 1.99 -6.39
C PRO A 51 -1.08 2.01 -7.52
N PRO A 52 0.23 2.11 -7.22
CA PRO A 52 1.24 2.14 -8.24
C PRO A 52 1.03 1.00 -9.22
N ILE A 53 0.97 1.40 -10.49
CA ILE A 53 0.60 0.59 -11.65
C ILE A 53 1.38 -0.73 -11.72
N SER A 54 2.58 -0.79 -11.13
CA SER A 54 3.42 -2.00 -11.03
C SER A 54 2.68 -3.20 -10.44
N TYR A 55 1.84 -3.01 -9.43
CA TYR A 55 1.10 -4.12 -8.81
C TYR A 55 -0.14 -4.50 -9.61
N ILE A 56 -0.83 -3.52 -10.20
CA ILE A 56 -2.07 -3.75 -10.97
C ILE A 56 -1.81 -4.61 -12.21
N HIS A 57 -0.68 -4.42 -12.90
CA HIS A 57 -0.33 -5.26 -14.05
C HIS A 57 -0.13 -6.72 -13.65
N MET A 58 0.61 -6.96 -12.56
CA MET A 58 0.90 -8.31 -12.09
C MET A 58 -0.36 -8.99 -11.55
N THR A 59 -1.20 -8.28 -10.80
CA THR A 59 -2.48 -8.83 -10.31
C THR A 59 -3.48 -9.07 -11.43
N ALA A 60 -3.53 -8.22 -12.47
CA ALA A 60 -4.33 -8.46 -13.67
C ALA A 60 -3.89 -9.73 -14.43
N LEU A 61 -2.61 -10.11 -14.32
CA LEU A 61 -2.06 -11.36 -14.86
C LEU A 61 -2.21 -12.56 -13.91
N GLY A 62 -2.92 -12.42 -12.79
CA GLY A 62 -3.19 -13.48 -11.83
C GLY A 62 -2.16 -13.64 -10.71
N ALA A 63 -1.22 -12.70 -10.55
CA ALA A 63 -0.36 -12.67 -9.38
C ALA A 63 -1.17 -12.31 -8.12
N VAL A 64 -0.88 -12.99 -7.02
CA VAL A 64 -1.55 -12.71 -5.74
C VAL A 64 -0.82 -11.57 -5.04
N LEU A 65 -1.57 -10.52 -4.70
CA LEU A 65 -1.07 -9.46 -3.85
C LEU A 65 -0.92 -9.99 -2.42
N GLN A 66 0.28 -9.86 -1.87
CA GLN A 66 0.62 -10.28 -0.52
C GLN A 66 0.94 -9.07 0.34
N PHE A 67 0.57 -9.18 1.61
CA PHE A 67 0.91 -8.21 2.65
C PHE A 67 1.68 -8.98 3.73
N PRO A 68 2.99 -9.20 3.54
CA PRO A 68 3.79 -10.09 4.38
C PRO A 68 3.96 -9.57 5.82
N GLN A 69 3.71 -8.29 6.05
CA GLN A 69 3.69 -7.62 7.35
C GLN A 69 2.40 -6.80 7.44
N GLU A 70 1.84 -6.61 8.65
CA GLU A 70 0.58 -5.85 8.83
C GLU A 70 0.70 -4.39 8.34
N ASP A 71 1.87 -3.78 8.52
CA ASP A 71 2.20 -2.40 8.09
C ASP A 71 3.23 -2.37 6.95
N GLY A 72 3.38 -3.49 6.23
CA GLY A 72 4.32 -3.59 5.12
C GLY A 72 3.71 -3.10 3.81
N GLU A 73 4.57 -2.61 2.91
CA GLU A 73 4.18 -2.40 1.52
C GLU A 73 3.71 -3.72 0.90
N PRO A 74 2.72 -3.66 -0.02
CA PRO A 74 2.31 -4.85 -0.74
C PRO A 74 3.46 -5.40 -1.57
N ASN A 75 3.53 -6.72 -1.66
CA ASN A 75 4.44 -7.42 -2.55
C ASN A 75 3.62 -8.33 -3.48
N VAL A 76 4.11 -8.59 -4.68
CA VAL A 76 3.48 -9.52 -5.61
C VAL A 76 4.30 -10.80 -5.64
N ARG A 77 3.69 -11.91 -5.21
CA ARG A 77 4.31 -13.21 -5.43
C ARG A 77 4.21 -13.54 -6.92
N PRO A 78 5.31 -13.93 -7.59
CA PRO A 78 5.24 -14.38 -8.98
C PRO A 78 4.18 -15.46 -9.13
N ALA A 79 3.33 -15.35 -10.15
CA ALA A 79 2.32 -16.35 -10.48
C ALA A 79 3.03 -17.64 -10.92
N ARG A 80 3.32 -18.53 -9.97
CA ARG A 80 3.91 -19.87 -10.14
C ARG A 80 5.34 -19.91 -10.71
N PHE A 81 6.32 -19.77 -9.82
CA PHE A 81 7.53 -20.58 -9.93
C PHE A 81 7.55 -21.55 -8.74
N SER A 82 6.87 -22.70 -8.89
CA SER A 82 6.98 -23.82 -7.94
C SER A 82 8.42 -24.35 -7.82
N SER A 83 9.31 -23.94 -8.72
CA SER A 83 10.75 -24.22 -8.69
C SER A 83 11.55 -23.37 -7.70
N LEU A 84 10.96 -22.34 -7.09
CA LEU A 84 11.63 -21.50 -6.08
C LEU A 84 11.20 -21.83 -4.64
N ASP A 85 10.20 -22.71 -4.46
CA ASP A 85 9.69 -23.13 -3.15
C ASP A 85 10.52 -24.26 -2.51
N THR A 86 11.58 -24.75 -3.17
CA THR A 86 12.43 -25.85 -2.67
C THR A 86 13.58 -25.38 -1.77
N GLU A 87 13.84 -24.08 -1.66
CA GLU A 87 14.84 -23.57 -0.72
C GLU A 87 14.13 -22.90 0.45
N SER A 88 13.80 -23.71 1.44
CA SER A 88 13.62 -23.25 2.82
C SER A 88 14.87 -22.51 3.24
N PHE A 89 14.81 -21.17 3.30
CA PHE A 89 15.80 -20.37 4.00
C PHE A 89 15.70 -20.70 5.49
N ALA A 90 16.56 -21.63 5.92
CA ALA A 90 16.89 -21.89 7.32
C ALA A 90 18.09 -21.05 7.74
#